data_AF-A0A1G2MKN5-F1
#
_entry.id   AF-A0A1G2MKN5-F1
#
_cell.length_a   1.000
_cell.length_b   1.000
_cell.length_c   1.000
_cell.angle_alpha   90.00
_cell.angle_beta   90.00
_cell.angle_gamma   90.00
#
_symmetry.space_group_name_H-M   'P 1'
#
loop_
_entity.id
_entity.type
_entity.pdbx_description
1 polymer ?
#
loop_
_entity_poly.entity_id
_entity_poly.type
_entity_poly.pdbx_seq_one_letter_code
_entity_poly.pdbx_strand_id
1 'polypeptide(L)'
;MHHIEKKYQKTVLSNLKKISKQLIIIDVDDPRNSSVKSRLWNNYYVYLLGDQGNSFLTFSEFEKALDFEKSVSIRLKTGAIDTIKGKYFYASASDQ
;
A
#
# COMPACT_ATOMS: atom_id res chain seq x y z
N MET A 1 4.20 0.08 0.96
CA MET A 1 4.73 1.28 0.27
C MET A 1 5.07 2.40 1.25
N HIS A 2 4.54 2.38 2.48
CA HIS A 2 4.76 3.39 3.52
C HIS A 2 6.22 3.69 3.93
N HIS A 3 7.19 2.88 3.50
CA HIS A 3 8.64 3.16 3.66
C HIS A 3 9.26 3.96 2.50
N ILE A 4 8.59 4.04 1.35
CA ILE A 4 9.08 4.75 0.16
C ILE A 4 8.56 6.19 0.26
N GLU A 5 9.44 7.18 0.12
CA GLU A 5 9.01 8.58 0.07
C GLU A 5 7.97 8.80 -1.04
N LYS A 6 6.90 9.56 -0.74
CA LYS A 6 5.77 9.76 -1.65
C LYS A 6 6.16 10.14 -3.08
N LYS A 7 7.18 11.00 -3.26
CA LYS A 7 7.67 11.42 -4.59
C LYS A 7 8.20 10.28 -5.46
N TYR A 8 8.69 9.19 -4.87
CA TYR A 8 9.26 8.06 -5.61
C TYR A 8 8.29 6.89 -5.80
N GLN A 9 7.19 6.85 -5.05
CA GLN A 9 6.24 5.73 -5.04
C GLN A 9 5.72 5.42 -6.45
N LYS A 10 5.27 6.42 -7.21
CA LYS A 10 4.75 6.23 -8.57
C LYS A 10 5.79 5.64 -9.52
N THR A 11 7.03 6.16 -9.48
CA THR A 11 8.12 5.68 -10.33
C THR A 11 8.50 4.24 -10.01
N VAL A 12 8.63 3.91 -8.71
CA VAL A 12 8.93 2.54 -8.27
C VAL A 12 7.82 1.58 -8.72
N LEU A 13 6.56 1.93 -8.50
CA LEU A 13 5.43 1.11 -8.92
C LEU A 13 5.40 0.90 -10.44
N SER A 14 5.59 1.96 -11.23
CA SER A 14 5.63 1.87 -12.70
C SER A 14 6.76 0.96 -13.18
N ASN A 15 7.97 1.11 -12.61
CA ASN A 15 9.11 0.27 -12.97
C ASN A 15 8.88 -1.20 -12.60
N LEU A 16 8.34 -1.47 -11.41
CA LEU A 16 7.98 -2.82 -10.98
C LEU A 16 6.94 -3.44 -11.90
N LYS A 17 5.93 -2.68 -12.33
CA LYS A 17 4.92 -3.21 -13.25
C LYS A 17 5.49 -3.50 -14.64
N LYS A 18 6.40 -2.66 -15.17
CA LYS A 18 7.04 -2.88 -16.48
C LYS A 18 7.83 -4.18 -16.56
N ILE A 19 8.45 -4.58 -15.44
CA ILE A 19 9.28 -5.81 -15.39
C ILE A 19 8.48 -7.05 -14.99
N SER A 20 7.23 -6.91 -14.55
CA SER A 20 6.43 -8.02 -14.04
C SER A 20 5.17 -8.24 -14.87
N LYS A 21 4.84 -9.51 -15.15
CA LYS A 21 3.55 -9.89 -15.74
C LYS A 21 2.39 -9.61 -14.78
N GLN A 22 2.63 -9.90 -13.50
CA GLN A 22 1.70 -9.66 -12.41
C GLN A 22 2.43 -8.96 -11.27
N LEU A 23 1.85 -7.86 -10.79
CA LEU A 23 2.30 -7.10 -9.64
C LEU A 23 1.24 -7.17 -8.56
N ILE A 24 1.58 -7.75 -7.41
CA ILE A 24 0.74 -7.77 -6.21
C ILE A 24 1.35 -6.80 -5.21
N ILE A 25 0.54 -5.88 -4.71
CA ILE A 25 0.94 -4.86 -3.76
C ILE A 25 0.06 -5.02 -2.53
N ILE A 26 0.69 -5.05 -1.37
CA ILE A 26 0.02 -5.04 -0.09
C ILE A 26 0.62 -3.87 0.70
N ASP A 27 -0.24 -3.05 1.27
CA ASP A 27 0.16 -1.97 2.16
C ASP A 27 -0.79 -1.85 3.34
N VAL A 28 -0.38 -1.07 4.35
CA VAL A 28 -1.17 -0.85 5.56
C VAL A 28 -1.69 0.59 5.58
N ASP A 29 -2.90 0.77 6.09
CA ASP A 29 -3.43 2.08 6.45
C ASP A 29 -2.64 2.68 7.61
N ASP A 30 -2.71 4.00 7.78
CA ASP A 30 -2.08 4.67 8.90
C ASP A 30 -2.68 4.14 10.23
N PRO A 31 -1.87 3.50 11.08
CA PRO A 31 -2.35 2.95 12.35
C PRO A 31 -2.90 4.04 13.29
N ARG A 32 -2.56 5.32 13.10
CA ARG A 32 -3.13 6.45 13.86
C ARG A 32 -4.61 6.68 13.55
N ASN A 33 -5.07 6.29 12.35
CA ASN A 33 -6.46 6.41 11.91
C ASN A 33 -7.32 5.18 12.26
N SER A 34 -6.73 4.20 12.94
CA SER A 34 -7.38 2.92 13.22
C SER A 34 -7.88 2.80 14.67
N SER A 35 -8.59 1.70 14.97
CA SER A 35 -9.20 1.45 16.28
C SER A 35 -8.19 1.53 17.43
N VAL A 36 -8.66 1.79 18.66
CA VAL A 36 -7.80 1.87 19.85
C VAL A 36 -6.92 0.62 20.02
N LYS A 37 -7.43 -0.57 19.67
CA LYS A 37 -6.68 -1.83 19.68
C LYS A 37 -5.54 -1.85 18.67
N SER A 38 -5.77 -1.32 17.47
CA SER A 38 -4.77 -1.22 16.41
C SER A 38 -3.66 -0.22 16.76
N ARG A 39 -3.98 0.86 17.47
CA ARG A 39 -2.98 1.81 18.01
C ARG A 39 -2.06 1.17 19.05
N LEU A 40 -2.62 0.37 19.96
CA LEU A 40 -1.82 -0.39 20.94
C LEU A 40 -0.92 -1.42 20.26
N TRP A 41 -1.43 -2.14 19.26
CA TRP A 41 -0.64 -3.09 18.48
C TRP A 41 0.48 -2.40 17.69
N ASN A 42 0.22 -1.23 17.11
CA ASN A 42 1.24 -0.47 16.39
C ASN A 42 2.35 0.02 17.32
N ASN A 43 2.03 0.48 18.53
CA ASN A 43 3.06 0.85 19.50
C ASN A 43 3.99 -0.32 19.82
N TYR A 44 3.46 -1.55 19.92
CA TYR A 44 4.30 -2.74 20.06
C TYR A 44 5.22 -2.94 18.84
N TYR A 45 4.71 -2.79 17.61
CA TYR A 45 5.49 -2.95 16.38
C TYR A 45 6.58 -1.87 16.21
N VAL A 46 6.25 -0.60 16.39
CA VAL A 46 7.18 0.52 16.20
C VAL A 46 8.33 0.47 17.21
N TYR A 47 8.02 0.23 18.50
CA TYR A 47 9.05 0.24 19.55
C TYR A 47 9.87 -1.04 19.60
N LEU A 48 9.31 -2.19 19.20
CA LEU A 48 9.96 -3.49 19.37
C LEU A 48 10.57 -4.04 18.07
N LEU A 49 10.00 -3.70 16.91
CA LEU A 49 10.45 -4.18 15.59
C LEU A 49 11.08 -3.06 14.73
N GLY A 50 11.04 -1.81 15.18
CA GLY A 50 11.70 -0.69 14.51
C GLY A 50 11.04 -0.28 13.19
N ASP A 51 9.77 -0.64 12.98
CA ASP A 51 9.02 -0.26 11.78
C ASP A 51 8.64 1.23 11.84
N GLN A 52 9.38 2.07 11.12
CA GLN A 52 9.28 3.54 11.12
C GLN A 52 8.85 4.12 9.76
N GLY A 53 8.09 3.40 8.95
CA GLY A 53 7.59 3.99 7.71
C GLY A 53 6.71 5.22 8.02
N ASN A 54 7.00 6.37 7.40
CA ASN A 54 6.30 7.63 7.66
C ASN A 54 5.40 8.07 6.50
N SER A 55 5.42 7.33 5.38
CA SER A 55 4.71 7.68 4.15
C SER A 55 3.45 6.84 3.94
N PHE A 56 2.67 6.62 5.00
CA PHE A 56 1.37 5.96 4.91
C PHE A 56 0.45 6.69 3.92
N LEU A 57 -0.36 5.91 3.22
CA LEU A 57 -1.36 6.40 2.28
C LEU A 57 -2.73 6.07 2.84
N THR A 58 -3.71 6.96 2.61
CA THR A 58 -5.12 6.59 2.67
C THR A 58 -5.48 5.68 1.50
N PHE A 59 -6.61 4.97 1.57
CA PHE A 59 -7.04 4.11 0.46
C PHE A 59 -7.17 4.88 -0.87
N SER A 60 -7.70 6.12 -0.83
CA SER A 60 -7.80 6.96 -2.04
C SER A 60 -6.43 7.35 -2.60
N GLU A 61 -5.46 7.67 -1.74
CA GLU A 61 -4.08 7.94 -2.19
C GLU A 61 -3.41 6.69 -2.76
N PHE A 62 -3.68 5.52 -2.15
CA PHE A 62 -3.20 4.23 -2.64
C PHE A 62 -3.75 3.94 -4.05
N GLU A 63 -5.05 4.09 -4.27
CA GLU A 63 -5.65 3.91 -5.60
C GLU A 63 -5.08 4.89 -6.63
N LYS A 64 -4.88 6.16 -6.26
CA LYS A 64 -4.25 7.16 -7.13
C LYS A 64 -2.80 6.82 -7.47
N ALA A 65 -2.05 6.24 -6.53
CA ALA A 65 -0.66 5.83 -6.77
C ALA A 65 -0.56 4.66 -7.77
N LEU A 66 -1.62 3.87 -7.90
CA LEU A 66 -1.75 2.73 -8.81
C LEU A 66 -2.30 3.11 -10.20
N ASP A 67 -2.49 4.39 -10.48
CA ASP A 67 -2.81 4.87 -11.82
C ASP A 67 -1.58 4.73 -12.73
N PHE A 68 -1.33 3.48 -13.15
CA PHE A 68 -0.31 3.06 -14.10
C PHE A 68 -0.69 3.61 -15.48
N GLU A 69 -0.50 4.92 -15.67
CA GLU A 69 -0.67 5.68 -16.91
C GLU A 69 -1.48 4.97 -18.00
N LYS A 70 -2.81 4.86 -17.82
CA LYS A 70 -3.79 4.52 -18.88
C LYS A 70 -3.35 3.45 -19.90
N SER A 71 -2.61 2.43 -19.49
CA SER A 71 -2.28 1.33 -20.40
C SER A 71 -3.52 0.47 -20.55
N VAL A 72 -4.15 0.53 -21.72
CA VAL A 72 -5.43 -0.13 -22.06
C VAL A 72 -5.42 -1.64 -21.78
N SER A 73 -4.24 -2.24 -21.60
CA SER A 73 -4.00 -3.67 -21.40
C SER A 73 -3.75 -4.11 -19.94
N ILE A 74 -3.92 -3.27 -18.92
CA ILE A 74 -3.74 -3.70 -17.51
C ILE A 74 -5.08 -3.96 -16.84
N ARG A 75 -5.25 -5.16 -16.28
CA ARG A 75 -6.33 -5.50 -15.36
C ARG A 75 -5.90 -5.16 -13.93
N LEU A 76 -6.45 -4.09 -13.38
CA LEU A 76 -6.24 -3.69 -11.99
C LEU A 76 -7.43 -4.14 -11.12
N LYS A 77 -7.11 -4.81 -10.01
CA LYS A 77 -8.05 -5.09 -8.91
C LYS A 77 -7.50 -4.46 -7.63
N THR A 78 -8.29 -3.63 -6.97
CA THR A 78 -7.95 -3.01 -5.69
C THR A 78 -8.97 -3.40 -4.62
N GLY A 79 -8.56 -3.30 -3.36
CA GLY A 79 -9.49 -3.42 -2.25
C GLY A 79 -8.82 -3.21 -0.89
N ALA A 80 -9.62 -3.31 0.15
CA ALA A 80 -9.17 -3.23 1.52
C ALA A 80 -9.71 -4.39 2.36
N ILE A 81 -8.96 -4.79 3.38
CA ILE A 81 -9.32 -5.84 4.33
C ILE A 81 -9.09 -5.30 5.73
N ASP A 82 -10.13 -5.31 6.56
CA ASP A 82 -10.01 -5.01 7.98
C ASP A 82 -9.53 -6.25 8.74
N THR A 83 -8.47 -6.08 9.52
CA THR A 83 -7.90 -7.15 10.35
C THR A 83 -7.80 -6.70 11.81
N ILE A 84 -7.51 -7.64 12.70
CA ILE A 84 -7.21 -7.34 14.12
C ILE A 84 -6.03 -6.34 14.23
N LYS A 85 -5.11 -6.37 13.26
CA LYS A 85 -3.90 -5.54 13.23
C LYS A 85 -4.12 -4.16 12.60
N GLY A 86 -5.31 -3.91 12.05
CA GLY A 86 -5.61 -2.70 11.28
C GLY A 86 -6.07 -3.03 9.86
N LYS A 87 -6.23 -1.98 9.06
CA LYS A 87 -6.73 -2.07 7.68
C LYS A 87 -5.57 -2.23 6.70
N TYR A 88 -5.67 -3.23 5.84
CA TYR A 88 -4.69 -3.52 4.80
C TYR A 88 -5.30 -3.20 3.45
N PHE A 89 -4.52 -2.57 2.59
CA PHE A 89 -4.86 -2.33 1.20
C PHE A 89 -4.14 -3.34 0.34
N TYR A 90 -4.84 -3.82 -0.69
CA TYR A 90 -4.25 -4.71 -1.66
C TYR A 90 -4.55 -4.23 -3.07
N ALA A 91 -3.62 -4.53 -3.97
CA ALA A 91 -3.80 -4.39 -5.39
C ALA A 91 -3.17 -5.55 -6.15
N SER A 92 -3.82 -5.96 -7.23
CA SER A 92 -3.27 -6.88 -8.22
C SER A 92 -3.38 -6.23 -9.59
N ALA A 93 -2.24 -5.98 -10.22
CA ALA A 93 -2.14 -5.49 -11.59
C ALA A 93 -1.55 -6.61 -12.47
N SER A 94 -2.31 -7.09 -13.43
CA SER A 94 -1.85 -8.07 -14.41
C SER A 94 -2.02 -7.53 -15.82
N ASP A 95 -1.18 -7.99 -16.74
CA ASP A 95 -1.47 -7.81 -18.17
C ASP A 95 -2.78 -8.56 -18.51
N GLN A 96 -3.56 -8.03 -19.46
CA GLN A 96 -4.77 -8.66 -19.98
C GLN A 96 -4.47 -9.98 -20.69
#